data_AF-A0A9D3AYM3-F1
#
_entry.id   AF-A0A9D3AYM3-F1
#
_cell.length_a   1.000
_cell.length_b   1.000
_cell.length_c   1.000
_cell.angle_alpha   90.00
_cell.angle_beta   90.00
_cell.angle_gamma   90.00
#
_symmetry.space_group_name_H-M   'P 1'
#
loop_
_entity.id
_entity.type
_entity.pdbx_description
1 polymer ?
#
loop_
_entity_poly.entity_id
_entity_poly.type
_entity_poly.pdbx_seq_one_letter_code
_entity_poly.pdbx_strand_id
1 'polypeptide(L)'
;MFIKDEWRLIEKHQLAEQPWLVKQLAGLAEGPGALEERVEILLLLCQLPLNKQAVAISACIDRDKLWEDLLDREEYGAALNLLHSALARWLPDIGEFSDLKWLFSGLLQVKRQAVGKKARVVFNTVSGSQVWESAAMLEALIEDALGAAAEAWVRCLRGPGGGHRVLEIPQALADPDLAESIISELARDPQALTLLLEDVRPQPSDVGLTLEQYVALLESGVEAARYCLDTIMAGITVSSEK
;
A
#
# COMPACT_ATOMS: atom_id res chain seq x y z
N MET A 1 16.76 -29.07 -10.86
CA MET A 1 15.77 -29.50 -11.87
C MET A 1 14.99 -30.70 -11.32
N PHE A 2 14.06 -30.44 -10.39
CA PHE A 2 13.21 -31.46 -9.73
C PHE A 2 11.98 -30.78 -9.10
N ILE A 3 11.28 -29.87 -9.80
CA ILE A 3 10.25 -29.01 -9.18
C ILE A 3 9.06 -28.70 -10.12
N LYS A 4 8.92 -29.31 -11.31
CA LYS A 4 7.78 -28.94 -12.20
C LYS A 4 6.46 -29.66 -11.91
N ASP A 5 6.48 -30.86 -11.33
CA ASP A 5 5.24 -31.66 -11.17
C ASP A 5 4.70 -31.76 -9.73
N GLU A 6 5.54 -31.66 -8.70
CA GLU A 6 5.08 -31.81 -7.30
C GLU A 6 4.34 -30.58 -6.75
N TRP A 7 4.65 -29.37 -7.25
CA TRP A 7 4.07 -28.12 -6.73
C TRP A 7 2.68 -27.82 -7.28
N ARG A 8 2.33 -28.44 -8.42
CA ARG A 8 0.98 -28.35 -9.00
C ARG A 8 -0.08 -29.03 -8.14
N LEU A 9 0.34 -29.85 -7.16
CA LEU A 9 -0.54 -30.61 -6.28
C LEU A 9 -0.74 -29.99 -4.89
N ILE A 10 -0.05 -28.88 -4.55
CA ILE A 10 -0.32 -28.20 -3.28
C ILE A 10 -1.64 -27.44 -3.42
N GLU A 11 -2.70 -28.03 -2.90
CA GLU A 11 -4.00 -27.37 -2.82
C GLU A 11 -3.88 -26.11 -1.97
N LYS A 12 -4.35 -24.97 -2.50
CA LYS A 12 -4.26 -23.63 -1.88
C LYS A 12 -4.77 -23.60 -0.43
N HIS A 13 -5.77 -24.43 -0.12
CA HIS A 13 -6.30 -24.61 1.23
C HIS A 13 -5.24 -25.14 2.20
N GLN A 14 -4.48 -26.15 1.78
CA GLN A 14 -3.41 -26.74 2.60
C GLN A 14 -2.28 -25.76 2.85
N LEU A 15 -1.99 -24.87 1.89
CA LEU A 15 -0.99 -23.82 2.05
C LEU A 15 -1.40 -22.82 3.14
N ALA A 16 -2.66 -22.38 3.14
CA ALA A 16 -3.17 -21.43 4.13
C ALA A 16 -3.19 -21.99 5.56
N GLU A 17 -3.22 -23.31 5.73
CA GLU A 17 -3.21 -24.00 7.02
C GLU A 17 -1.80 -24.32 7.53
N GLN A 18 -0.77 -24.13 6.72
CA GLN A 18 0.62 -24.53 7.04
C GLN A 18 1.56 -23.32 7.00
N PRO A 19 1.63 -22.52 8.08
CA PRO A 19 2.48 -21.31 8.13
C PRO A 19 3.97 -21.58 7.87
N TRP A 20 4.48 -22.76 8.25
CA TRP A 20 5.88 -23.13 8.02
C TRP A 20 6.18 -23.30 6.52
N LEU A 21 5.23 -23.87 5.76
CA LEU A 21 5.37 -24.07 4.32
C LEU A 21 5.30 -22.75 3.57
N VAL A 22 4.39 -21.86 3.98
CA VAL A 22 4.31 -20.48 3.46
C VAL A 22 5.64 -19.74 3.65
N LYS A 23 6.26 -19.85 4.83
CA LYS A 23 7.57 -19.23 5.10
C LYS A 23 8.69 -19.84 4.25
N GLN A 24 8.69 -21.16 4.04
CA GLN A 24 9.68 -21.81 3.18
C GLN A 24 9.53 -21.34 1.72
N LEU A 25 8.30 -21.29 1.21
CA LEU A 25 8.02 -20.78 -0.13
C LEU A 25 8.42 -19.31 -0.29
N ALA A 26 8.12 -18.47 0.71
CA ALA A 26 8.57 -17.08 0.70
C ALA A 26 10.10 -16.98 0.62
N GLY A 27 10.83 -17.80 1.40
CA GLY A 27 12.29 -17.85 1.32
C GLY A 27 12.82 -18.30 -0.05
N LEU A 28 12.13 -19.23 -0.72
CA LEU A 28 12.47 -19.64 -2.09
C LEU A 28 12.19 -18.53 -3.11
N ALA A 29 11.09 -17.79 -2.94
CA ALA A 29 10.77 -16.65 -3.80
C ALA A 29 11.74 -15.48 -3.59
N GLU A 30 12.21 -15.24 -2.37
CA GLU A 30 13.13 -14.14 -2.03
C GLU A 30 14.58 -14.44 -2.41
N GLY A 31 15.02 -15.70 -2.26
CA GLY A 31 16.39 -16.13 -2.52
C GLY A 31 16.78 -16.30 -3.99
N PRO A 32 18.01 -16.76 -4.28
CA PRO A 32 18.47 -16.99 -5.64
C PRO A 32 17.80 -18.24 -6.23
N GLY A 33 17.51 -18.21 -7.53
CA GLY A 33 16.86 -19.32 -8.22
C GLY A 33 16.42 -18.96 -9.64
N ALA A 34 15.74 -19.88 -10.31
CA ALA A 34 15.17 -19.61 -11.63
C ALA A 34 14.04 -18.59 -11.53
N LEU A 35 14.08 -17.55 -12.37
CA LEU A 35 13.09 -16.46 -12.36
C LEU A 35 11.66 -16.99 -12.48
N GLU A 36 11.42 -17.86 -13.46
CA GLU A 36 10.11 -18.46 -13.74
C GLU A 36 9.53 -19.20 -12.52
N GLU A 37 10.34 -20.04 -11.86
CA GLU A 37 9.90 -20.78 -10.66
C GLU A 37 9.54 -19.83 -9.51
N ARG A 38 10.31 -18.76 -9.32
CA ARG A 38 10.07 -17.77 -8.27
C ARG A 38 8.80 -16.96 -8.54
N VAL A 39 8.53 -16.60 -9.79
CA VAL A 39 7.27 -15.93 -10.18
C VAL A 39 6.07 -16.81 -9.91
N GLU A 40 6.12 -18.11 -10.24
CA GLU A 40 5.02 -19.03 -9.91
C GLU A 40 4.77 -19.12 -8.40
N ILE A 41 5.83 -19.13 -7.59
CA ILE A 41 5.70 -19.10 -6.13
C ILE A 41 5.07 -17.78 -5.66
N LEU A 42 5.46 -16.63 -6.22
CA LEU A 42 4.85 -15.35 -5.89
C LEU A 42 3.35 -15.32 -6.23
N LEU A 43 2.98 -15.82 -7.41
CA LEU A 43 1.58 -15.94 -7.83
C LEU A 43 0.77 -16.87 -6.93
N LEU A 44 1.40 -17.90 -6.36
CA LEU A 44 0.76 -18.77 -5.38
C LEU A 44 0.59 -18.06 -4.04
N LEU A 45 1.64 -17.39 -3.54
CA LEU A 45 1.62 -16.71 -2.25
C LEU A 45 0.68 -15.50 -2.21
N CYS A 46 0.54 -14.76 -3.31
CA CYS A 46 -0.35 -13.59 -3.39
C CYS A 46 -1.84 -13.95 -3.30
N GLN A 47 -2.19 -15.23 -3.42
CA GLN A 47 -3.56 -15.73 -3.26
C GLN A 47 -3.93 -16.01 -1.81
N LEU A 48 -2.94 -15.98 -0.90
CA LEU A 48 -3.20 -16.09 0.52
C LEU A 48 -3.80 -14.78 1.07
N PRO A 49 -4.64 -14.86 2.12
CA PRO A 49 -5.05 -13.68 2.88
C PRO A 49 -3.84 -12.85 3.32
N LEU A 50 -3.97 -11.53 3.34
CA LEU A 50 -2.87 -10.60 3.63
C LEU A 50 -2.12 -10.91 4.93
N ASN A 51 -2.83 -11.29 5.99
CA ASN A 51 -2.25 -11.66 7.28
C ASN A 51 -1.45 -12.98 7.26
N LYS A 52 -1.55 -13.76 6.17
CA LYS A 52 -0.78 -14.99 5.93
C LYS A 52 0.29 -14.81 4.87
N GLN A 53 0.34 -13.68 4.17
CA GLN A 53 1.39 -13.43 3.18
C GLN A 53 2.72 -13.16 3.90
N ALA A 54 3.70 -14.04 3.67
CA ALA A 54 5.02 -13.92 4.30
C ALA A 54 6.04 -13.20 3.42
N VAL A 55 5.86 -13.20 2.09
CA VAL A 55 6.87 -12.72 1.14
C VAL A 55 7.02 -11.20 1.17
N ALA A 56 8.26 -10.71 1.21
CA ALA A 56 8.58 -9.29 1.05
C ALA A 56 9.17 -9.05 -0.35
N ILE A 57 8.33 -8.63 -1.30
CA ILE A 57 8.75 -8.47 -2.71
C ILE A 57 9.92 -7.48 -2.88
N SER A 58 10.01 -6.47 -2.00
CA SER A 58 11.13 -5.52 -2.00
C SER A 58 12.47 -6.16 -1.62
N ALA A 59 12.46 -7.26 -0.86
CA ALA A 59 13.65 -7.99 -0.42
C ALA A 59 14.07 -9.11 -1.40
N CYS A 60 13.29 -9.37 -2.46
CA CYS A 60 13.62 -10.40 -3.42
C CYS A 60 14.90 -10.07 -4.21
N ILE A 61 15.75 -11.09 -4.42
CA ILE A 61 16.86 -10.99 -5.39
C ILE A 61 16.27 -10.77 -6.79
N ASP A 62 16.86 -9.89 -7.60
CA ASP A 62 16.31 -9.54 -8.93
C ASP A 62 14.85 -9.05 -8.88
N ARG A 63 14.43 -8.34 -7.82
CA ARG A 63 13.05 -7.85 -7.65
C ARG A 63 12.50 -7.12 -8.88
N ASP A 64 13.33 -6.35 -9.58
CA ASP A 64 12.90 -5.60 -10.77
C ASP A 64 12.50 -6.55 -11.90
N LYS A 65 13.24 -7.64 -12.12
CA LYS A 65 12.92 -8.65 -13.14
C LYS A 65 11.68 -9.46 -12.78
N LEU A 66 11.52 -9.80 -11.49
CA LEU A 66 10.31 -10.47 -11.00
C LEU A 66 9.08 -9.58 -11.19
N TRP A 67 9.24 -8.29 -10.91
CA TRP A 67 8.20 -7.29 -11.10
C TRP A 67 7.83 -7.14 -12.57
N GLU A 68 8.82 -6.96 -13.45
CA GLU A 68 8.62 -6.91 -14.89
C GLU A 68 7.88 -8.15 -15.40
N ASP A 69 8.29 -9.36 -15.01
CA ASP A 69 7.61 -10.60 -15.44
C ASP A 69 6.15 -10.68 -14.94
N LEU A 70 5.85 -10.19 -13.72
CA LEU A 70 4.46 -10.10 -13.24
C LEU A 70 3.61 -9.13 -14.08
N LEU A 71 4.17 -7.99 -14.48
CA LEU A 71 3.46 -6.98 -15.28
C LEU A 71 3.29 -7.44 -16.74
N ASP A 72 4.31 -8.06 -17.33
CA ASP A 72 4.28 -8.60 -18.69
C ASP A 72 3.26 -9.73 -18.83
N ARG A 73 3.02 -10.49 -17.75
CA ARG A 73 1.97 -11.51 -17.66
C ARG A 73 0.58 -10.96 -17.34
N GLU A 74 0.43 -9.63 -17.21
CA GLU A 74 -0.80 -8.94 -16.82
C GLU A 74 -1.37 -9.42 -15.45
N GLU A 75 -0.52 -9.92 -14.55
CA GLU A 75 -0.92 -10.41 -13.22
C GLU A 75 -1.05 -9.23 -12.22
N TYR A 76 -1.77 -8.17 -12.62
CA TYR A 76 -1.91 -6.93 -11.86
C TYR A 76 -2.50 -7.14 -10.46
N GLY A 77 -3.46 -8.05 -10.32
CA GLY A 77 -4.03 -8.38 -9.01
C GLY A 77 -3.02 -9.00 -8.05
N ALA A 78 -2.12 -9.85 -8.56
CA ALA A 78 -1.04 -10.41 -7.77
C ALA A 78 -0.03 -9.34 -7.37
N ALA A 79 0.35 -8.48 -8.33
CA ALA A 79 1.25 -7.35 -8.10
C ALA A 79 0.72 -6.41 -7.01
N LEU A 80 -0.57 -6.03 -7.06
CA LEU A 80 -1.21 -5.18 -6.05
C LEU A 80 -1.26 -5.86 -4.68
N ASN A 81 -1.56 -7.15 -4.59
CA ASN A 81 -1.55 -7.88 -3.32
C ASN A 81 -0.16 -7.90 -2.68
N LEU A 82 0.89 -8.13 -3.48
CA LEU A 82 2.27 -8.11 -3.01
C LEU A 82 2.68 -6.71 -2.52
N LEU A 83 2.29 -5.66 -3.26
CA LEU A 83 2.54 -4.27 -2.86
C LEU A 83 1.80 -3.92 -1.57
N HIS A 84 0.50 -4.20 -1.49
CA HIS A 84 -0.31 -3.97 -0.30
C HIS A 84 0.35 -4.65 0.90
N SER A 85 0.65 -5.94 0.79
CA SER A 85 1.27 -6.69 1.89
C SER A 85 2.64 -6.14 2.30
N ALA A 86 3.48 -5.72 1.35
CA ALA A 86 4.78 -5.14 1.63
C ALA A 86 4.67 -3.74 2.27
N LEU A 87 3.80 -2.88 1.77
CA LEU A 87 3.56 -1.53 2.30
C LEU A 87 2.95 -1.58 3.71
N ALA A 88 1.96 -2.45 3.92
CA ALA A 88 1.31 -2.63 5.22
C ALA A 88 2.30 -3.09 6.31
N ARG A 89 3.31 -3.89 5.94
CA ARG A 89 4.34 -4.41 6.86
C ARG A 89 5.59 -3.54 6.95
N TRP A 90 5.76 -2.55 6.09
CA TRP A 90 6.95 -1.69 6.11
C TRP A 90 6.95 -0.83 7.37
N LEU A 91 8.08 -0.85 8.08
CA LEU A 91 8.34 -0.09 9.30
C LEU A 91 9.65 0.69 9.15
N PRO A 92 9.72 1.95 9.63
CA PRO A 92 10.90 2.80 9.44
C PRO A 92 12.16 2.31 10.17
N ASP A 93 12.01 1.54 11.25
CA ASP A 93 13.14 1.05 12.05
C ASP A 93 13.83 -0.18 11.44
N ILE A 94 13.14 -0.89 10.53
CA ILE A 94 13.58 -2.19 9.99
C ILE A 94 13.74 -2.12 8.47
N GLY A 95 12.84 -1.43 7.79
CA GLY A 95 12.82 -1.34 6.33
C GLY A 95 13.77 -0.28 5.80
N GLU A 96 14.43 -0.57 4.67
CA GLU A 96 15.19 0.45 3.97
C GLU A 96 14.25 1.47 3.31
N PHE A 97 14.67 2.73 3.29
CA PHE A 97 13.88 3.80 2.67
C PHE A 97 13.88 3.72 1.13
N SER A 98 14.95 3.16 0.54
CA SER A 98 15.04 2.77 -0.87
C SER A 98 13.93 1.80 -1.27
N ASP A 99 13.61 0.84 -0.39
CA ASP A 99 12.53 -0.13 -0.62
C ASP A 99 11.17 0.54 -0.61
N LEU A 100 10.94 1.48 0.31
CA LEU A 100 9.72 2.27 0.32
C LEU A 100 9.54 3.05 -0.99
N LYS A 101 10.58 3.74 -1.46
CA LYS A 101 10.56 4.45 -2.76
C LYS A 101 10.23 3.51 -3.92
N TRP A 102 10.81 2.30 -3.89
CA TRP A 102 10.57 1.28 -4.91
C TRP A 102 9.10 0.81 -4.88
N LEU A 103 8.55 0.51 -3.70
CA LEU A 103 7.15 0.10 -3.53
C LEU A 103 6.17 1.18 -4.03
N PHE A 104 6.42 2.45 -3.72
CA PHE A 104 5.60 3.57 -4.22
C PHE A 104 5.68 3.69 -5.75
N SER A 105 6.89 3.58 -6.32
CA SER A 105 7.08 3.60 -7.77
C SER A 105 6.33 2.44 -8.44
N GLY A 106 6.41 1.23 -7.88
CA GLY A 106 5.70 0.05 -8.35
C GLY A 106 4.19 0.22 -8.30
N LEU A 107 3.64 0.76 -7.20
CA LEU A 107 2.20 1.02 -7.07
C LEU A 107 1.70 1.99 -8.14
N LEU A 108 2.40 3.13 -8.32
CA LEU A 108 2.01 4.12 -9.33
C LEU A 108 2.16 3.57 -10.76
N GLN A 109 3.17 2.73 -11.01
CA GLN A 109 3.33 2.04 -12.28
C GLN A 109 2.16 1.10 -12.56
N VAL A 110 1.81 0.23 -11.62
CA VAL A 110 0.69 -0.72 -11.76
C VAL A 110 -0.62 0.03 -11.96
N LYS A 111 -0.88 1.06 -11.14
CA LYS A 111 -2.10 1.87 -11.26
C LYS A 111 -2.27 2.44 -12.68
N ARG A 112 -1.19 2.93 -13.30
CA ARG A 112 -1.23 3.45 -14.68
C ARG A 112 -1.44 2.35 -15.72
N GLN A 113 -0.80 1.20 -15.56
CA GLN A 113 -0.89 0.08 -16.52
C GLN A 113 -2.19 -0.73 -16.40
N ALA A 114 -2.79 -0.74 -15.21
CA ALA A 114 -4.01 -1.47 -14.89
C ALA A 114 -5.29 -0.79 -15.44
N VAL A 115 -5.20 0.41 -16.01
CA VAL A 115 -6.36 1.15 -16.52
C VAL A 115 -7.09 0.33 -17.60
N GLY A 116 -8.38 0.06 -17.36
CA GLY A 116 -9.22 -0.73 -18.26
C GLY A 116 -8.93 -2.24 -18.26
N LYS A 117 -8.04 -2.71 -17.38
CA LYS A 117 -7.74 -4.13 -17.20
C LYS A 117 -8.66 -4.76 -16.15
N LYS A 118 -8.51 -6.06 -15.94
CA LYS A 118 -9.28 -6.82 -14.93
C LYS A 118 -8.34 -7.64 -14.07
N ALA A 119 -8.69 -7.81 -12.80
CA ALA A 119 -7.99 -8.73 -11.92
C ALA A 119 -8.58 -10.13 -12.07
N ARG A 120 -7.70 -11.14 -12.07
CA ARG A 120 -8.10 -12.54 -11.94
C ARG A 120 -8.52 -12.82 -10.51
N VAL A 121 -9.75 -13.29 -10.35
CA VAL A 121 -10.35 -13.69 -9.07
C VAL A 121 -10.52 -15.20 -9.06
N VAL A 122 -9.97 -15.86 -8.04
CA VAL A 122 -10.14 -17.30 -7.86
C VAL A 122 -11.19 -17.52 -6.77
N PHE A 123 -12.35 -18.05 -7.15
CA PHE A 123 -13.39 -18.45 -6.22
C PHE A 123 -13.24 -19.94 -5.90
N ASN A 124 -13.13 -20.27 -4.61
CA ASN A 124 -13.16 -21.66 -4.17
C ASN A 124 -14.60 -22.03 -3.81
N THR A 125 -15.21 -22.87 -4.62
CA THR A 125 -16.56 -23.42 -4.38
C THR A 125 -16.46 -24.88 -3.95
N VAL A 126 -17.55 -25.44 -3.42
CA VAL A 126 -17.64 -26.88 -3.10
C VAL A 126 -17.39 -27.76 -4.35
N SER A 127 -17.63 -27.20 -5.54
CA SER A 127 -17.42 -27.86 -6.85
C SER A 127 -16.00 -27.69 -7.40
N GLY A 128 -15.10 -27.02 -6.67
CA GLY A 128 -13.74 -26.71 -7.08
C GLY A 128 -13.48 -25.21 -7.27
N SER A 129 -12.24 -24.89 -7.70
CA SER A 129 -11.82 -23.51 -7.94
C SER A 129 -12.29 -23.02 -9.32
N GLN A 130 -12.95 -21.86 -9.36
CA GLN A 130 -13.32 -21.16 -10.58
C GLN A 130 -12.51 -19.87 -10.73
N VAL A 131 -12.12 -19.54 -11.95
CA VAL A 131 -11.33 -18.35 -12.27
C VAL A 131 -12.19 -17.36 -13.04
N TRP A 132 -12.38 -16.17 -12.47
CA TRP A 132 -13.20 -15.10 -13.02
C TRP A 132 -12.33 -13.86 -13.22
N GLU A 133 -12.77 -12.93 -14.07
CA GLU A 133 -12.11 -11.64 -14.25
C GLU A 133 -13.04 -10.52 -13.77
N SER A 134 -12.53 -9.61 -12.95
CA SER A 134 -13.31 -8.51 -12.39
C SER A 134 -12.54 -7.19 -12.41
N ALA A 135 -13.14 -6.17 -13.03
CA ALA A 135 -12.64 -4.80 -12.96
C ALA A 135 -12.85 -4.21 -11.56
N ALA A 136 -14.03 -4.43 -10.96
CA ALA A 136 -14.34 -3.97 -9.61
C ALA A 136 -13.39 -4.55 -8.55
N MET A 137 -12.94 -5.80 -8.72
CA MET A 137 -11.91 -6.36 -7.83
C MET A 137 -10.56 -5.67 -8.02
N LEU A 138 -10.19 -5.35 -9.26
CA LEU A 138 -8.95 -4.64 -9.53
C LEU A 138 -8.97 -3.24 -8.91
N GLU A 139 -10.08 -2.52 -9.04
CA GLU A 139 -10.31 -1.21 -8.41
C GLU A 139 -10.19 -1.31 -6.88
N ALA A 140 -10.86 -2.28 -6.26
CA ALA A 140 -10.76 -2.50 -4.81
C ALA A 140 -9.31 -2.80 -4.37
N LEU A 141 -8.57 -3.62 -5.13
CA LEU A 141 -7.16 -3.90 -4.84
C LEU A 141 -6.26 -2.66 -4.98
N ILE A 142 -6.58 -1.75 -5.92
CA ILE A 142 -5.88 -0.47 -6.05
C ILE A 142 -6.16 0.41 -4.83
N GLU A 143 -7.42 0.55 -4.42
CA GLU A 143 -7.81 1.33 -3.24
C GLU A 143 -7.14 0.81 -1.97
N ASP A 144 -7.18 -0.51 -1.74
CA ASP A 144 -6.50 -1.15 -0.61
C ASP A 144 -4.99 -0.90 -0.60
N ALA A 145 -4.34 -1.00 -1.77
CA ALA A 145 -2.91 -0.75 -1.89
C ALA A 145 -2.55 0.73 -1.69
N LEU A 146 -3.41 1.66 -2.13
CA LEU A 146 -3.26 3.10 -1.88
C LEU A 146 -3.40 3.42 -0.38
N GLY A 147 -4.37 2.82 0.31
CA GLY A 147 -4.53 2.93 1.75
C GLY A 147 -3.27 2.45 2.49
N ALA A 148 -2.77 1.26 2.15
CA ALA A 148 -1.54 0.73 2.74
C ALA A 148 -0.31 1.59 2.43
N ALA A 149 -0.24 2.19 1.24
CA ALA A 149 0.81 3.15 0.89
C ALA A 149 0.72 4.42 1.75
N ALA A 150 -0.47 4.99 1.89
CA ALA A 150 -0.70 6.17 2.73
C ALA A 150 -0.28 5.93 4.18
N GLU A 151 -0.66 4.79 4.76
CA GLU A 151 -0.22 4.41 6.10
C GLU A 151 1.31 4.26 6.18
N ALA A 152 1.93 3.61 5.18
CA ALA A 152 3.38 3.44 5.16
C ALA A 152 4.11 4.79 5.06
N TRP A 153 3.54 5.75 4.33
CA TRP A 153 4.02 7.12 4.24
C TRP A 153 3.95 7.83 5.61
N VAL A 154 2.81 7.74 6.30
CA VAL A 154 2.62 8.31 7.65
C VAL A 154 3.55 7.64 8.66
N ARG A 155 3.72 6.32 8.60
CA ARG A 155 4.72 5.60 9.41
C ARG A 155 6.13 6.09 9.13
N CYS A 156 6.46 6.33 7.86
CA CYS A 156 7.76 6.91 7.48
C CYS A 156 7.96 8.29 8.09
N LEU A 157 6.97 9.18 7.99
CA LEU A 157 7.02 10.53 8.56
C LEU A 157 7.29 10.51 10.07
N ARG A 158 6.62 9.61 10.79
CA ARG A 158 6.78 9.44 12.25
C ARG A 158 8.07 8.72 12.65
N GLY A 159 8.72 8.05 11.71
CA GLY A 159 9.93 7.28 11.94
C GLY A 159 11.17 8.15 12.21
N PRO A 160 12.26 7.54 12.68
CA PRO A 160 13.52 8.24 12.88
C PRO A 160 14.02 8.90 11.58
N GLY A 161 14.16 10.23 11.61
CA GLY A 161 14.55 11.02 10.43
C GLY A 161 13.48 11.09 9.34
N GLY A 162 12.24 10.72 9.65
CA GLY A 162 11.11 10.63 8.74
C GLY A 162 10.68 11.94 8.11
N GLY A 163 10.74 13.02 8.90
CA GLY A 163 10.33 14.37 8.53
C GLY A 163 10.83 14.84 7.16
N HIS A 164 12.14 14.81 6.96
CA HIS A 164 12.74 15.21 5.69
C HIS A 164 12.64 14.15 4.60
N ARG A 165 12.58 12.87 4.99
CA ARG A 165 12.63 11.75 4.06
C ARG A 165 11.36 11.64 3.23
N VAL A 166 10.18 11.87 3.80
CA VAL A 166 8.93 11.72 3.05
C VAL A 166 8.83 12.67 1.85
N LEU A 167 9.51 13.81 1.90
CA LEU A 167 9.62 14.77 0.78
C LEU A 167 10.49 14.24 -0.37
N GLU A 168 11.32 13.22 -0.13
CA GLU A 168 12.09 12.54 -1.17
C GLU A 168 11.25 11.54 -1.99
N ILE A 169 9.94 11.43 -1.70
CA ILE A 169 8.96 10.67 -2.50
C ILE A 169 7.94 11.65 -3.12
N PRO A 170 8.36 12.62 -3.94
CA PRO A 170 7.47 13.68 -4.44
C PRO A 170 6.30 13.14 -5.26
N GLN A 171 6.51 12.00 -5.92
CA GLN A 171 5.48 11.28 -6.67
C GLN A 171 4.30 10.81 -5.82
N ALA A 172 4.46 10.65 -4.50
CA ALA A 172 3.38 10.26 -3.60
C ALA A 172 2.28 11.33 -3.52
N LEU A 173 2.68 12.61 -3.55
CA LEU A 173 1.75 13.75 -3.49
C LEU A 173 1.36 14.26 -4.89
N ALA A 174 2.06 13.84 -5.94
CA ALA A 174 1.74 14.20 -7.32
C ALA A 174 0.60 13.34 -7.90
N ASP A 175 0.38 12.14 -7.37
CA ASP A 175 -0.76 11.29 -7.73
C ASP A 175 -1.98 11.67 -6.88
N PRO A 176 -3.12 12.05 -7.47
CA PRO A 176 -4.25 12.61 -6.72
C PRO A 176 -4.87 11.61 -5.74
N ASP A 177 -5.07 10.36 -6.14
CA ASP A 177 -5.75 9.37 -5.30
C ASP A 177 -4.85 8.93 -4.13
N LEU A 178 -3.53 8.83 -4.35
CA LEU A 178 -2.58 8.58 -3.28
C LEU A 178 -2.45 9.79 -2.34
N ALA A 179 -2.44 11.01 -2.88
CA ALA A 179 -2.43 12.23 -2.07
C ALA A 179 -3.69 12.32 -1.18
N GLU A 180 -4.87 12.02 -1.72
CA GLU A 180 -6.12 11.96 -0.97
C GLU A 180 -6.06 10.90 0.15
N SER A 181 -5.51 9.72 -0.15
CA SER A 181 -5.31 8.66 0.85
C SER A 181 -4.36 9.11 1.96
N ILE A 182 -3.24 9.77 1.62
CA ILE A 182 -2.28 10.32 2.59
C ILE A 182 -2.92 11.40 3.47
N ILE A 183 -3.67 12.33 2.87
CA ILE A 183 -4.36 13.40 3.61
C ILE A 183 -5.40 12.79 4.56
N SER A 184 -6.12 11.76 4.12
CA SER A 184 -7.09 11.04 4.95
C SER A 184 -6.41 10.37 6.16
N GLU A 185 -5.25 9.76 5.98
CA GLU A 185 -4.47 9.17 7.07
C GLU A 185 -3.87 10.25 8.01
N LEU A 186 -3.37 11.36 7.48
CA LEU A 186 -2.90 12.49 8.28
C LEU A 186 -4.02 13.13 9.11
N ALA A 187 -5.23 13.21 8.56
CA ALA A 187 -6.39 13.71 9.30
C ALA A 187 -6.75 12.81 10.49
N ARG A 188 -6.44 11.51 10.41
CA ARG A 188 -6.62 10.53 11.51
C ARG A 188 -5.47 10.54 12.51
N ASP A 189 -4.30 11.08 12.14
CA ASP A 189 -3.11 11.18 12.98
C ASP A 189 -2.60 12.64 13.11
N PRO A 190 -3.16 13.41 14.08
CA PRO A 190 -2.77 14.81 14.28
C PRO A 190 -1.28 15.02 14.60
N GLN A 191 -0.61 14.01 15.16
CA GLN A 191 0.82 14.10 15.45
C GLN A 191 1.63 14.04 14.15
N ALA A 192 1.31 13.11 13.25
CA ALA A 192 1.92 13.04 11.94
C ALA A 192 1.67 14.33 11.14
N LEU A 193 0.45 14.86 11.15
CA LEU A 193 0.15 16.13 10.49
C LEU A 193 1.01 17.29 11.04
N THR A 194 1.18 17.36 12.36
CA THR A 194 2.02 18.39 12.98
C THR A 194 3.47 18.28 12.51
N LEU A 195 4.04 17.07 12.49
CA LEU A 195 5.40 16.83 11.99
C LEU A 195 5.55 17.28 10.53
N LEU A 196 4.58 16.97 9.68
CA LEU A 196 4.61 17.40 8.28
C LEU A 196 4.63 18.94 8.16
N LEU A 197 3.82 19.63 8.95
CA LEU A 197 3.73 21.09 8.93
C LEU A 197 5.01 21.75 9.50
N GLU A 198 5.73 21.08 10.40
CA GLU A 198 7.02 21.55 10.90
C GLU A 198 8.11 21.52 9.82
N ASP A 199 8.07 20.53 8.93
CA ASP A 199 9.03 20.38 7.81
C ASP A 199 8.65 21.18 6.57
N VAL A 200 7.35 21.30 6.29
CA VAL A 200 6.80 22.02 5.13
C VAL A 200 6.24 23.36 5.59
N ARG A 201 6.97 24.09 6.45
CA ARG A 201 6.56 25.43 6.90
C ARG A 201 6.31 26.29 5.66
N PRO A 202 5.05 26.61 5.34
CA PRO A 202 4.77 27.41 4.16
C PRO A 202 5.37 28.79 4.41
N GLN A 203 6.28 29.23 3.55
CA GLN A 203 6.61 30.65 3.58
C GLN A 203 5.44 31.40 2.94
N PRO A 204 5.07 32.60 3.45
CA PRO A 204 4.01 33.40 2.85
C PRO A 204 4.20 33.62 1.34
N SER A 205 5.47 33.69 0.90
CA SER A 205 5.87 33.75 -0.50
C SER A 205 5.41 32.56 -1.36
N ASP A 206 5.32 31.37 -0.77
CA ASP A 206 5.06 30.12 -1.50
C ASP A 206 3.58 30.00 -1.90
N VAL A 207 2.69 30.70 -1.18
CA VAL A 207 1.24 30.72 -1.40
C VAL A 207 0.81 31.95 -2.21
N GLY A 208 1.75 32.83 -2.57
CA GLY A 208 1.46 34.11 -3.22
C GLY A 208 0.60 35.05 -2.38
N LEU A 209 0.59 34.86 -1.05
CA LEU A 209 -0.20 35.64 -0.10
C LEU A 209 0.67 36.62 0.65
N THR A 210 0.12 37.78 0.99
CA THR A 210 0.75 38.63 2.01
C THR A 210 0.64 37.96 3.38
N LEU A 211 1.50 38.33 4.33
CA LEU A 211 1.47 37.77 5.68
C LEU A 211 0.07 37.92 6.33
N GLU A 212 -0.58 39.07 6.14
CA GLU A 212 -1.94 39.33 6.66
C GLU A 212 -2.98 38.39 6.04
N GLN A 213 -2.91 38.15 4.72
CA GLN A 213 -3.82 37.22 4.04
C GLN A 213 -3.58 35.77 4.47
N TYR A 214 -2.33 35.41 4.70
CA TYR A 214 -1.95 34.09 5.19
C TYR A 214 -2.47 33.83 6.62
N VAL A 215 -2.32 34.82 7.51
CA VAL A 215 -2.88 34.75 8.88
C VAL A 215 -4.40 34.62 8.84
N ALA A 216 -5.09 35.45 8.04
CA ALA A 216 -6.55 35.37 7.91
C ALA A 216 -7.03 34.00 7.38
N LEU A 217 -6.28 33.40 6.45
CA LEU A 217 -6.55 32.06 5.93
C LEU A 217 -6.40 31.00 7.03
N LEU A 218 -5.33 31.06 7.82
CA LEU A 218 -5.10 30.15 8.95
C LEU A 218 -6.19 30.30 10.03
N GLU A 219 -6.55 31.53 10.38
CA GLU A 219 -7.65 31.81 11.31
C GLU A 219 -8.98 31.22 10.80
N SER A 220 -9.29 31.40 9.52
CA SER A 220 -10.48 30.79 8.90
C SER A 220 -10.44 29.26 8.96
N GLY A 221 -9.27 28.65 8.77
CA GLY A 221 -9.08 27.20 8.89
C GLY A 221 -9.31 26.70 10.31
N VAL A 222 -8.79 27.41 11.32
CA VAL A 222 -9.01 27.11 12.74
C VAL A 222 -10.49 27.21 13.10
N GLU A 223 -11.18 28.24 12.63
CA GLU A 223 -12.62 28.44 12.84
C GLU A 223 -13.45 27.31 12.20
N ALA A 224 -13.12 26.91 10.97
CA ALA A 224 -13.78 25.78 10.30
C ALA A 224 -13.56 24.46 11.06
N ALA A 225 -12.33 24.21 11.52
CA ALA A 225 -12.02 23.03 12.33
C ALA A 225 -12.80 23.02 13.66
N ARG A 226 -12.90 24.19 14.33
CA ARG A 226 -13.70 24.33 15.56
C ARG A 226 -15.17 24.05 15.31
N TYR A 227 -15.75 24.61 14.24
CA TYR A 227 -17.13 24.35 13.87
C TYR A 227 -17.41 22.85 13.62
N CYS A 228 -16.52 22.16 12.90
CA CYS A 228 -16.63 20.72 12.67
C CYS A 228 -16.59 19.94 13.99
N LEU A 229 -15.67 20.27 14.89
CA LEU A 229 -15.56 19.64 16.20
C LEU A 229 -16.84 19.85 17.04
N ASP A 230 -17.34 21.08 17.10
CA ASP A 230 -18.55 21.42 17.84
C ASP A 230 -19.77 20.64 17.30
N THR A 231 -19.85 20.50 15.97
CA THR A 231 -20.93 19.76 15.29
C THR A 231 -20.88 18.27 15.62
N ILE A 232 -19.69 17.66 15.61
CA ILE A 232 -19.49 16.25 15.98
C ILE A 232 -19.87 16.03 17.45
N MET A 233 -19.38 16.88 18.36
CA MET A 233 -19.65 16.80 19.79
C MET A 233 -21.14 16.93 20.10
N ALA A 234 -21.85 17.84 19.43
CA ALA A 234 -23.29 18.00 19.54
C ALA A 234 -24.06 16.76 19.03
N GLY A 235 -23.57 16.08 17.98
CA GLY A 235 -24.16 14.83 17.50
C GLY A 235 -24.00 13.65 18.47
N ILE A 236 -22.87 13.59 19.20
CA ILE A 236 -22.56 12.55 20.17
C ILE A 236 -23.39 12.71 21.46
N THR A 237 -23.55 13.94 21.96
CA THR A 237 -24.33 14.19 23.19
C THR A 237 -25.81 13.83 23.01
N VAL A 238 -26.41 14.19 21.87
CA VAL A 238 -27.81 13.88 21.54
C VAL A 238 -28.08 12.37 21.39
N SER A 239 -27.07 11.57 21.04
CA SER A 239 -27.20 10.11 20.91
C SER A 239 -26.97 9.35 22.22
N SER A 240 -26.44 10.01 23.26
CA SER A 240 -26.26 9.43 24.60
C SER A 240 -27.48 9.57 25.52
N GLU A 241 -28.46 10.40 25.14
CA GLU A 241 -29.71 10.66 25.88
C GLU A 241 -30.92 9.86 25.34
N LYS A 242 -30.69 8.89 24.44
CA LYS A 242 -31.67 7.90 23.98
C LYS A 242 -31.29 6.50 24.44
#